data_AF-A0A6M2E1X6-F1
#
_entry.id   AF-A0A6M2E1X6-F1
#
_cell.length_a   1.000
_cell.length_b   1.000
_cell.length_c   1.000
_cell.angle_alpha   90.00
_cell.angle_beta   90.00
_cell.angle_gamma   90.00
#
_symmetry.space_group_name_H-M   'P 1'
#
loop_
_entity.id
_entity.type
_entity.pdbx_description
1 polymer ?
#
loop_
_entity_poly.entity_id
_entity_poly.type
_entity_poly.pdbx_seq_one_letter_code
_entity_poly.pdbx_strand_id
1 'polypeptide(L)'
;MLKGQSNILTKRPYKNVVISIICVIIFLSLPSICQGHNHAHDENPSFKYSREANEHNTHDHNHHSHEHYHSDTREDSIRNLPSYLKTSSEVWLNAIGATLLISAAPFFILFLVPLDTTAEKKPLLKVLLAFASGGLLGDAFLHLIPHALMPHNHSEDNHMHSHTHSHGGDDHTHDMSVGMWVLAGIIAFLSVEKLVRLLKGGHTHSHSASTEKVKDKKNKTPPKDTEIKIAGYLNLAADFTHNFTDGLAIGASYLAGNSFGVLTTITILLHEVPHEIGDFAILIQSGCSRKKAMLLQLITAVGALAGTSLALIGGGSAGAATWVLPFTAGGFIYIATVSVIPELLEGSTKLSQSLKEISALLCGVYMMVLIAKFE
;
A
#
# COMPACT_ATOMS: atom_id res chain seq x y z
N MET A 1 34.43 11.31 49.76
CA MET A 1 33.38 11.71 50.74
C MET A 1 33.02 13.16 50.41
N LEU A 2 31.88 13.61 49.90
CA LEU A 2 30.52 13.15 49.53
C LEU A 2 30.07 14.16 48.42
N LYS A 3 29.55 13.77 47.25
CA LYS A 3 28.18 13.34 46.89
C LYS A 3 27.12 14.48 46.85
N GLY A 4 26.49 14.64 45.68
CA GLY A 4 25.10 15.13 45.49
C GLY A 4 24.93 16.62 45.19
N GLN A 5 23.97 17.11 44.41
CA GLN A 5 23.01 16.55 43.45
C GLN A 5 22.25 17.75 42.83
N SER A 6 21.55 17.51 41.72
CA SER A 6 20.42 18.28 41.16
C SER A 6 20.67 19.62 40.47
N ASN A 7 20.55 19.61 39.14
CA ASN A 7 19.38 20.20 38.49
C ASN A 7 19.14 19.56 37.11
N ILE A 8 18.48 18.40 37.18
CA ILE A 8 17.67 17.84 36.10
C ILE A 8 16.34 18.60 36.18
N LEU A 9 16.02 19.45 35.21
CA LEU A 9 14.65 19.71 34.75
C LEU A 9 14.68 20.80 33.65
N THR A 10 14.74 20.38 32.39
CA THR A 10 14.16 21.05 31.22
C THR A 10 14.31 20.13 30.01
N LYS A 11 13.88 18.86 30.16
CA LYS A 11 13.65 18.02 28.98
C LYS A 11 12.34 18.47 28.34
N ARG A 12 12.55 19.25 27.29
CA ARG A 12 11.65 19.83 26.32
C ARG A 12 10.30 19.06 26.14
N PRO A 13 9.14 19.74 26.23
CA PRO A 13 7.80 19.14 26.28
C PRO A 13 7.36 18.40 25.00
N TYR A 14 8.05 18.57 23.86
CA TYR A 14 7.66 17.93 22.59
C TYR A 14 7.81 16.40 22.60
N LYS A 15 8.70 15.84 23.43
CA LYS A 15 8.93 14.38 23.44
C LYS A 15 7.69 13.63 23.94
N ASN A 16 6.98 14.20 24.92
CA ASN A 16 5.74 13.63 25.44
C ASN A 16 4.58 13.87 24.48
N VAL A 17 4.59 14.99 23.74
CA VAL A 17 3.59 15.29 22.71
C VAL A 17 3.70 14.32 21.53
N VAL A 18 4.90 14.01 21.04
CA VAL A 18 5.08 13.06 19.91
C VAL A 18 4.72 11.63 20.31
N ILE A 19 5.12 11.19 21.51
CA ILE A 19 4.71 9.88 22.04
C ILE A 19 3.19 9.86 22.24
N SER A 20 2.59 10.93 22.76
CA SER A 20 1.12 11.05 22.84
C SER A 20 0.46 11.02 21.47
N ILE A 21 1.02 11.65 20.44
CA ILE A 21 0.44 11.64 19.08
C ILE A 21 0.54 10.23 18.47
N ILE A 22 1.68 9.55 18.60
CA ILE A 22 1.83 8.16 18.13
C ILE A 22 0.89 7.23 18.91
N CYS A 23 0.80 7.38 20.23
CA CYS A 23 -0.14 6.62 21.05
C CYS A 23 -1.61 6.96 20.73
N VAL A 24 -1.93 8.21 20.40
CA VAL A 24 -3.29 8.64 19.99
C VAL A 24 -3.62 8.13 18.60
N ILE A 25 -2.68 8.11 17.66
CA ILE A 25 -2.89 7.49 16.34
C ILE A 25 -3.10 5.99 16.50
N ILE A 26 -2.30 5.31 17.33
CA ILE A 26 -2.48 3.89 17.70
C ILE A 26 -3.82 3.67 18.41
N PHE A 27 -4.25 4.59 19.27
CA PHE A 27 -5.50 4.47 20.04
C PHE A 27 -6.74 4.83 19.21
N LEU A 28 -6.63 5.73 18.25
CA LEU A 28 -7.68 6.07 17.28
C LEU A 28 -7.80 5.03 16.16
N SER A 29 -6.74 4.25 15.91
CA SER A 29 -6.75 3.07 15.05
C SER A 29 -7.15 1.78 15.78
N LEU A 30 -7.36 1.85 17.11
CA LEU A 30 -8.06 0.81 17.86
C LEU A 30 -9.56 1.12 17.82
N PRO A 31 -10.40 0.32 17.11
CA PRO A 31 -11.84 0.47 17.23
C PRO A 31 -12.24 0.23 18.70
N SER A 32 -12.75 1.29 19.33
CA SER A 32 -13.34 1.19 20.66
C SER A 32 -14.60 0.32 20.56
N ILE A 33 -14.46 -0.93 20.98
CA ILE A 33 -15.57 -1.85 21.21
C ILE A 33 -16.39 -1.28 22.36
N CYS A 34 -17.57 -0.74 22.04
CA CYS A 34 -18.67 -0.60 22.98
C CYS A 34 -19.85 -1.42 22.46
N GLN A 35 -20.19 -2.44 23.24
CA GLN A 35 -21.31 -3.37 23.09
C GLN A 35 -22.66 -2.67 22.90
N GLY A 36 -23.42 -3.15 21.92
CA GLY A 36 -24.87 -3.24 21.99
C GLY A 36 -25.26 -4.71 21.72
N HIS A 37 -25.41 -5.51 22.77
CA HIS A 37 -26.01 -6.85 22.65
C HIS A 37 -27.46 -6.71 22.19
N ASN A 38 -27.84 -7.42 21.13
CA ASN A 38 -29.18 -7.97 20.98
C ASN A 38 -29.08 -9.32 20.28
N HIS A 39 -29.45 -10.38 21.00
CA HIS A 39 -29.61 -11.72 20.46
C HIS A 39 -30.91 -11.78 19.66
N ALA A 40 -30.84 -12.19 18.39
CA ALA A 40 -31.97 -12.76 17.68
C ALA A 40 -31.44 -13.81 16.70
N HIS A 41 -32.07 -14.98 16.75
CA HIS A 41 -31.66 -16.22 16.09
C HIS A 41 -31.85 -16.19 14.57
N ASP A 42 -31.11 -17.10 13.92
CA ASP A 42 -31.23 -17.65 12.57
C ASP A 42 -32.55 -17.36 11.84
N GLU A 43 -32.45 -16.78 10.64
CA GLU A 43 -33.13 -17.30 9.45
C GLU A 43 -32.64 -16.59 8.16
N ASN A 44 -32.48 -17.40 7.10
CA ASN A 44 -31.98 -17.02 5.79
C ASN A 44 -33.07 -16.25 5.00
N PRO A 45 -32.81 -15.09 4.37
CA PRO A 45 -33.83 -14.37 3.61
C PRO A 45 -33.91 -14.90 2.18
N SER A 46 -34.28 -16.17 2.02
CA SER A 46 -34.80 -16.69 0.76
C SER A 46 -36.16 -17.30 1.04
N PHE A 47 -37.12 -17.04 0.15
CA PHE A 47 -38.55 -17.38 0.25
C PHE A 47 -39.44 -16.39 1.02
N LYS A 48 -39.63 -15.21 0.44
CA LYS A 48 -40.84 -14.40 0.71
C LYS A 48 -41.40 -13.68 -0.53
N TYR A 49 -41.39 -14.34 -1.69
CA TYR A 49 -42.04 -13.86 -2.92
C TYR A 49 -42.54 -15.00 -3.83
N SER A 50 -43.39 -15.88 -3.31
CA SER A 50 -43.96 -16.97 -4.14
C SER A 50 -45.40 -17.33 -3.82
N ARG A 51 -46.20 -16.39 -3.28
CA ARG A 51 -47.63 -16.63 -3.03
C ARG A 51 -48.61 -15.65 -3.68
N GLU A 52 -48.19 -14.45 -4.09
CA GLU A 52 -49.06 -13.52 -4.86
C GLU A 52 -48.96 -13.64 -6.41
N ALA A 53 -48.09 -14.49 -6.96
CA ALA A 53 -47.89 -14.59 -8.42
C ALA A 53 -48.78 -15.63 -9.15
N ASN A 54 -49.67 -16.34 -8.44
CA ASN A 54 -50.47 -17.43 -9.00
C ASN A 54 -51.99 -17.15 -9.07
N GLU A 55 -52.42 -15.89 -8.99
CA GLU A 55 -53.82 -15.56 -9.26
C GLU A 55 -54.07 -15.30 -10.74
N HIS A 56 -54.82 -16.24 -11.30
CA HIS A 56 -55.26 -16.38 -12.67
C HIS A 56 -56.27 -15.28 -13.01
N ASN A 57 -55.87 -14.26 -13.78
CA ASN A 57 -56.81 -13.34 -14.42
C ASN A 57 -56.80 -13.56 -15.93
N THR A 58 -57.86 -14.23 -16.38
CA THR A 58 -58.24 -14.45 -17.77
C THR A 58 -58.72 -13.15 -18.40
N HIS A 59 -58.02 -12.62 -19.39
CA HIS A 59 -58.62 -11.73 -20.39
C HIS A 59 -58.04 -11.99 -21.79
N ASP A 60 -58.93 -12.48 -22.65
CA ASP A 60 -58.88 -12.49 -24.10
C ASP A 60 -58.66 -11.08 -24.67
N HIS A 61 -57.86 -10.95 -25.74
CA HIS A 61 -58.29 -10.48 -27.07
C HIS A 61 -57.14 -9.96 -27.97
N ASN A 62 -57.18 -10.46 -29.21
CA ASN A 62 -56.85 -9.85 -30.50
C ASN A 62 -55.40 -9.55 -30.92
N HIS A 63 -55.01 -10.32 -31.95
CA HIS A 63 -54.02 -10.02 -32.99
C HIS A 63 -54.19 -8.63 -33.60
N HIS A 64 -53.10 -7.85 -33.66
CA HIS A 64 -52.85 -6.91 -34.75
C HIS A 64 -51.35 -6.88 -35.11
N SER A 65 -51.06 -7.33 -36.32
CA SER A 65 -49.81 -7.11 -37.05
C SER A 65 -49.73 -5.66 -37.53
N HIS A 66 -48.67 -4.95 -37.17
CA HIS A 66 -48.31 -3.67 -37.79
C HIS A 66 -46.81 -3.63 -38.09
N GLU A 67 -46.47 -3.78 -39.37
CA GLU A 67 -45.26 -3.20 -39.94
C GLU A 67 -45.46 -1.70 -40.08
N HIS A 68 -44.54 -0.88 -39.56
CA HIS A 68 -44.41 0.52 -39.96
C HIS A 68 -42.94 0.94 -40.05
N TYR A 69 -42.67 1.61 -41.18
CA TYR A 69 -41.44 2.26 -41.61
C TYR A 69 -40.76 3.12 -40.53
N HIS A 70 -39.42 3.04 -40.47
CA HIS A 70 -38.59 4.05 -39.82
C HIS A 70 -38.44 5.27 -40.75
N SER A 71 -38.96 6.43 -40.32
CA SER A 71 -38.60 7.74 -40.86
C SER A 71 -37.99 8.60 -39.76
N ASP A 72 -36.89 9.29 -40.10
CA ASP A 72 -36.07 10.16 -39.28
C ASP A 72 -36.78 11.03 -38.23
N THR A 73 -36.27 10.98 -37.00
CA THR A 73 -36.15 12.15 -36.12
C THR A 73 -34.77 12.15 -35.46
N ARG A 74 -33.82 12.72 -36.18
CA ARG A 74 -32.47 13.08 -35.72
C ARG A 74 -32.56 14.38 -34.93
N GLU A 75 -33.09 14.35 -33.70
CA GLU A 75 -33.13 15.57 -32.87
C GLU A 75 -33.07 15.37 -31.34
N ASP A 76 -32.62 14.21 -30.84
CA ASP A 76 -32.42 14.00 -29.39
C ASP A 76 -30.96 13.72 -28.96
N SER A 77 -30.01 13.75 -29.90
CA SER A 77 -28.61 13.38 -29.62
C SER A 77 -27.74 14.52 -29.06
N ILE A 78 -28.24 15.76 -28.95
CA ILE A 78 -27.42 16.93 -28.59
C ILE A 78 -27.63 17.40 -27.13
N ARG A 79 -28.72 17.01 -26.45
CA ARG A 79 -28.98 17.45 -25.06
C ARG A 79 -28.32 16.61 -23.96
N ASN A 80 -27.85 15.39 -24.26
CA ASN A 80 -27.26 14.49 -23.26
C ASN A 80 -25.71 14.44 -23.28
N LEU A 81 -25.07 15.16 -24.20
CA LEU A 81 -23.61 15.28 -24.25
C LEU A 81 -22.97 16.02 -23.05
N PRO A 82 -23.63 16.97 -22.35
CA PRO A 82 -23.04 17.61 -21.17
C PRO A 82 -22.91 16.68 -19.97
N SER A 83 -23.87 15.78 -19.75
CA SER A 83 -23.96 14.97 -18.53
C SER A 83 -22.89 13.90 -18.49
N TYR A 84 -22.68 13.17 -19.59
CA TYR A 84 -21.66 12.11 -19.67
C TYR A 84 -20.23 12.66 -19.55
N LEU A 85 -19.92 13.77 -20.24
CA LEU A 85 -18.61 14.43 -20.15
C LEU A 85 -18.37 15.08 -18.79
N LYS A 86 -19.43 15.58 -18.13
CA LYS A 86 -19.36 16.11 -16.77
C LYS A 86 -19.09 15.01 -15.74
N THR A 87 -19.73 13.84 -15.89
CA THR A 87 -19.45 12.68 -15.02
C THR A 87 -18.02 12.15 -15.20
N SER A 88 -17.50 12.07 -16.44
CA SER A 88 -16.12 11.61 -16.65
C SER A 88 -15.07 12.59 -16.08
N SER A 89 -15.27 13.90 -16.26
CA SER A 89 -14.34 14.89 -15.71
C SER A 89 -14.37 14.97 -14.17
N GLU A 90 -15.54 14.81 -13.55
CA GLU A 90 -15.68 14.72 -12.09
C GLU A 90 -15.00 13.47 -11.53
N VAL A 91 -15.14 12.31 -12.18
CA VAL A 91 -14.45 11.06 -11.78
C VAL A 91 -12.93 11.23 -11.86
N TRP A 92 -12.41 11.79 -12.94
CA TRP A 92 -10.98 12.06 -13.10
C TRP A 92 -10.45 13.03 -12.03
N LEU A 93 -11.17 14.13 -11.79
CA LEU A 93 -10.79 15.11 -10.77
C LEU A 93 -10.79 14.52 -9.36
N ASN A 94 -11.83 13.73 -9.02
CA ASN A 94 -11.93 13.12 -7.70
C ASN A 94 -10.87 12.03 -7.50
N ALA A 95 -10.65 11.18 -8.50
CA ALA A 95 -9.64 10.13 -8.44
C ALA A 95 -8.22 10.71 -8.33
N ILE A 96 -7.84 11.64 -9.22
CA ILE A 96 -6.51 12.29 -9.16
C ILE A 96 -6.36 13.11 -7.88
N GLY A 97 -7.42 13.79 -7.43
CA GLY A 97 -7.42 14.53 -6.16
C GLY A 97 -7.20 13.61 -4.95
N ALA A 98 -7.87 12.47 -4.92
CA ALA A 98 -7.66 11.43 -3.92
C ALA A 98 -6.24 10.85 -3.96
N THR A 99 -5.72 10.54 -5.14
CA THR A 99 -4.35 10.05 -5.32
C THR A 99 -3.31 11.05 -4.81
N LEU A 100 -3.47 12.34 -5.13
CA LEU A 100 -2.60 13.39 -4.61
C LEU A 100 -2.73 13.53 -3.08
N LEU A 101 -3.93 13.34 -2.52
CA LEU A 101 -4.14 13.39 -1.08
C LEU A 101 -3.39 12.26 -0.37
N ILE A 102 -3.52 11.01 -0.85
CA ILE A 102 -2.82 9.87 -0.22
C ILE A 102 -1.31 10.00 -0.32
N SER A 103 -0.76 10.56 -1.39
CA SER A 103 0.68 10.74 -1.52
C SER A 103 1.22 11.96 -0.73
N ALA A 104 0.41 13.00 -0.52
CA ALA A 104 0.84 14.20 0.19
C ALA A 104 0.65 14.08 1.72
N ALA A 105 -0.38 13.38 2.19
CA ALA A 105 -0.71 13.30 3.61
C ALA A 105 0.41 12.66 4.48
N PRO A 106 1.05 11.55 4.08
CA PRO A 106 2.17 10.97 4.80
C PRO A 106 3.35 11.93 4.90
N PHE A 107 3.64 12.71 3.86
CA PHE A 107 4.70 13.73 3.89
C PHE A 107 4.52 14.75 5.03
N PHE A 108 3.28 15.21 5.28
CA PHE A 108 2.99 16.12 6.39
C PHE A 108 3.17 15.44 7.75
N ILE A 109 2.79 14.18 7.87
CA ILE A 109 2.94 13.40 9.11
C ILE A 109 4.42 13.12 9.39
N LEU A 110 5.20 12.80 8.37
CA LEU A 110 6.64 12.55 8.47
C LEU A 110 7.40 13.79 8.96
N PHE A 111 6.95 15.01 8.65
CA PHE A 111 7.53 16.23 9.20
C PHE A 111 7.50 16.27 10.73
N LEU A 112 6.50 15.64 11.36
CA LEU A 112 6.33 15.57 12.82
C LEU A 112 7.15 14.46 13.47
N VAL A 113 7.57 13.43 12.72
CA VAL A 113 8.29 12.27 13.23
C VAL A 113 9.78 12.59 13.38
N PRO A 114 10.35 12.78 14.59
CA PRO A 114 11.70 13.30 14.75
C PRO A 114 12.75 12.18 14.65
N LEU A 115 12.97 11.61 13.47
CA LEU A 115 14.05 10.65 13.22
C LEU A 115 15.26 11.34 12.58
N ASP A 116 16.43 11.06 13.17
CA ASP A 116 17.74 11.46 12.66
C ASP A 116 18.73 10.32 12.96
N THR A 117 19.87 10.30 12.26
CA THR A 117 20.95 9.30 12.41
C THR A 117 21.74 9.40 13.73
N THR A 118 21.28 10.20 14.70
CA THR A 118 21.96 10.39 15.99
C THR A 118 21.98 9.09 16.80
N ALA A 119 23.10 8.79 17.47
CA ALA A 119 23.30 7.57 18.25
C ALA A 119 22.20 7.30 19.30
N GLU A 120 21.59 8.35 19.86
CA GLU A 120 20.50 8.25 20.83
C GLU A 120 19.19 7.68 20.23
N LYS A 121 18.97 7.83 18.92
CA LYS A 121 17.74 7.42 18.23
C LYS A 121 17.82 6.02 17.63
N LYS A 122 19.01 5.38 17.63
CA LYS A 122 19.20 4.03 17.08
C LYS A 122 18.21 2.97 17.64
N PRO A 123 17.92 2.93 18.95
CA PRO A 123 16.95 1.96 19.48
C PRO A 123 15.52 2.21 18.98
N LEU A 124 15.13 3.48 18.80
CA LEU A 124 13.83 3.84 18.24
C LEU A 124 13.76 3.49 16.75
N LEU A 125 14.85 3.73 16.01
CA LEU A 125 14.94 3.39 14.59
C LEU A 125 14.76 1.88 14.37
N LYS A 126 15.38 1.04 15.20
CA LYS A 126 15.16 -0.41 15.16
C LYS A 126 13.72 -0.81 15.46
N VAL A 127 13.06 -0.18 16.43
CA VAL A 127 11.65 -0.43 16.72
C VAL A 127 10.76 -0.06 15.54
N LEU A 128 11.05 1.06 14.86
CA LEU A 128 10.33 1.47 13.65
C LEU A 128 10.61 0.56 12.46
N LEU A 129 11.85 0.11 12.27
CA LEU A 129 12.20 -0.89 11.25
C LEU A 129 11.48 -2.22 11.51
N ALA A 130 11.32 -2.62 12.78
CA ALA A 130 10.58 -3.83 13.13
C ALA A 130 9.08 -3.67 12.84
N PHE A 131 8.49 -2.53 13.20
CA PHE A 131 7.12 -2.17 12.83
C PHE A 131 6.94 -2.17 11.31
N ALA A 132 7.85 -1.56 10.56
CA ALA A 132 7.86 -1.53 9.10
C ALA A 132 7.91 -2.94 8.50
N SER A 133 8.82 -3.78 8.99
CA SER A 133 8.91 -5.17 8.53
C SER A 133 7.62 -5.95 8.82
N GLY A 134 6.96 -5.70 9.95
CA GLY A 134 5.66 -6.30 10.26
C GLY A 134 4.55 -5.79 9.34
N GLY A 135 4.53 -4.50 9.05
CA GLY A 135 3.60 -3.89 8.10
C GLY A 135 3.78 -4.44 6.68
N LEU A 136 5.00 -4.44 6.14
CA LEU A 136 5.32 -4.97 4.80
C LEU A 136 4.97 -6.46 4.65
N LEU A 137 5.25 -7.28 5.67
CA LEU A 137 4.86 -8.71 5.65
C LEU A 137 3.34 -8.87 5.80
N GLY A 138 2.72 -8.08 6.67
CA GLY A 138 1.27 -8.06 6.85
C GLY A 138 0.56 -7.69 5.55
N ASP A 139 0.99 -6.64 4.89
CA ASP A 139 0.44 -6.18 3.62
C ASP A 139 0.61 -7.23 2.51
N ALA A 140 1.82 -7.77 2.34
CA ALA A 140 2.08 -8.81 1.35
C ALA A 140 1.18 -10.05 1.54
N PHE A 141 1.09 -10.58 2.77
CA PHE A 141 0.41 -11.85 3.03
C PHE A 141 -1.09 -11.74 3.33
N LEU A 142 -1.56 -10.60 3.84
CA LEU A 142 -2.93 -10.43 4.31
C LEU A 142 -3.76 -9.48 3.44
N HIS A 143 -3.12 -8.71 2.57
CA HIS A 143 -3.80 -7.77 1.68
C HIS A 143 -3.48 -8.11 0.20
N LEU A 144 -2.23 -7.98 -0.25
CA LEU A 144 -1.87 -8.12 -1.68
C LEU A 144 -2.07 -9.52 -2.25
N ILE A 145 -1.53 -10.57 -1.59
CA ILE A 145 -1.65 -11.96 -2.09
C ILE A 145 -3.12 -12.42 -2.09
N PRO A 146 -3.89 -12.29 -0.99
CA PRO A 146 -5.30 -12.65 -1.00
C PRO A 146 -6.12 -11.90 -2.05
N HIS A 147 -5.87 -10.59 -2.24
CA HIS A 147 -6.58 -9.81 -3.23
C HIS A 147 -6.28 -10.29 -4.66
N ALA A 148 -5.03 -10.66 -4.94
CA ALA A 148 -4.63 -11.24 -6.22
C ALA A 148 -5.22 -12.63 -6.50
N LEU A 149 -5.59 -13.39 -5.45
CA LEU A 149 -6.22 -14.71 -5.59
C LEU A 149 -7.72 -14.63 -5.84
N MET A 150 -8.39 -13.55 -5.43
CA MET A 150 -9.82 -13.38 -5.63
C MET A 150 -10.14 -13.08 -7.11
N PRO A 151 -10.97 -13.89 -7.80
CA PRO A 151 -11.35 -13.62 -9.18
C PRO A 151 -12.18 -12.33 -9.25
N HIS A 152 -11.72 -11.32 -10.00
CA HIS A 152 -12.53 -10.15 -10.34
C HIS A 152 -13.58 -10.56 -11.39
N ASN A 153 -14.67 -11.21 -10.95
CA ASN A 153 -15.83 -11.47 -11.81
C ASN A 153 -16.61 -10.17 -12.00
N HIS A 154 -16.38 -9.49 -13.13
CA HIS A 154 -17.34 -8.55 -13.66
C HIS A 154 -18.44 -9.34 -14.38
N SER A 155 -19.62 -9.33 -13.75
CA SER A 155 -20.91 -9.59 -14.38
C SER A 155 -21.12 -8.66 -15.56
N GLU A 156 -20.93 -9.16 -16.78
CA GLU A 156 -21.73 -8.70 -17.91
C GLU A 156 -23.07 -9.46 -17.87
N ASP A 157 -24.11 -8.74 -17.50
CA ASP A 157 -25.50 -9.15 -17.74
C ASP A 157 -25.70 -9.35 -19.25
N ASN A 158 -25.64 -10.60 -19.69
CA ASN A 158 -26.41 -11.08 -20.82
C ASN A 158 -26.92 -12.48 -20.49
N HIS A 159 -28.17 -12.54 -20.07
CA HIS A 159 -28.92 -13.78 -19.92
C HIS A 159 -28.80 -14.67 -21.16
N MET A 160 -28.30 -15.91 -21.02
CA MET A 160 -28.89 -17.11 -21.61
C MET A 160 -28.52 -18.35 -20.78
N HIS A 161 -29.47 -19.28 -20.73
CA HIS A 161 -29.56 -20.36 -19.76
C HIS A 161 -28.53 -21.50 -19.93
N SER A 162 -28.29 -22.16 -18.78
CA SER A 162 -28.37 -23.62 -18.59
C SER A 162 -27.09 -24.43 -18.34
N HIS A 163 -27.24 -25.31 -17.33
CA HIS A 163 -26.56 -26.57 -17.03
C HIS A 163 -25.19 -26.56 -16.32
N THR A 164 -25.29 -27.06 -15.08
CA THR A 164 -24.24 -27.64 -14.25
C THR A 164 -23.40 -28.68 -14.99
N HIS A 165 -22.10 -28.45 -15.16
CA HIS A 165 -21.08 -29.51 -15.20
C HIS A 165 -19.76 -29.00 -14.61
N SER A 166 -19.18 -29.78 -13.69
CA SER A 166 -17.91 -29.51 -13.03
C SER A 166 -16.74 -29.51 -14.01
N HIS A 167 -15.90 -28.47 -13.99
CA HIS A 167 -14.51 -28.55 -14.43
C HIS A 167 -13.63 -27.75 -13.46
N GLY A 168 -13.08 -28.43 -12.45
CA GLY A 168 -12.12 -27.88 -11.49
C GLY A 168 -10.71 -27.74 -12.07
N GLY A 169 -10.59 -27.06 -13.22
CA GLY A 169 -9.33 -26.85 -13.93
C GLY A 169 -8.80 -25.41 -13.86
N ASP A 170 -9.68 -24.41 -13.75
CA ASP A 170 -9.28 -23.00 -13.90
C ASP A 170 -8.71 -22.38 -12.60
N ASP A 171 -9.29 -22.69 -11.42
CA ASP A 171 -8.83 -22.13 -10.14
C ASP A 171 -7.35 -22.46 -9.82
N HIS A 172 -6.91 -23.69 -10.10
CA HIS A 172 -5.52 -24.10 -9.85
C HIS A 172 -4.50 -23.38 -10.73
N THR A 173 -4.89 -22.97 -11.94
CA THR A 173 -3.99 -22.25 -12.86
C THR A 173 -3.82 -20.79 -12.45
N HIS A 174 -4.89 -20.17 -11.93
CA HIS A 174 -4.87 -18.81 -11.40
C HIS A 174 -4.01 -18.72 -10.13
N ASP A 175 -4.22 -19.61 -9.16
CA ASP A 175 -3.44 -19.65 -7.92
C ASP A 175 -1.94 -19.86 -8.18
N MET A 176 -1.61 -20.75 -9.13
CA MET A 176 -0.23 -20.96 -9.56
C MET A 176 0.35 -19.70 -10.22
N SER A 177 -0.43 -18.99 -11.04
CA SER A 177 -0.01 -17.73 -11.67
C SER A 177 0.33 -16.66 -10.61
N VAL A 178 -0.53 -16.49 -9.60
CA VAL A 178 -0.28 -15.57 -8.47
C VAL A 178 1.03 -15.94 -7.76
N GLY A 179 1.20 -17.21 -7.40
CA GLY A 179 2.44 -17.69 -6.79
C GLY A 179 3.69 -17.46 -7.65
N MET A 180 3.58 -17.62 -8.97
CA MET A 180 4.65 -17.35 -9.92
C MET A 180 5.02 -15.87 -9.97
N TRP A 181 4.05 -14.96 -9.91
CA TRP A 181 4.31 -13.52 -9.86
C TRP A 181 4.93 -13.07 -8.53
N VAL A 182 4.51 -13.65 -7.39
CA VAL A 182 5.18 -13.43 -6.09
C VAL A 182 6.65 -13.85 -6.19
N LEU A 183 6.91 -15.05 -6.73
CA LEU A 183 8.27 -15.53 -6.90
C LEU A 183 9.08 -14.66 -7.88
N ALA A 184 8.46 -14.20 -8.97
CA ALA A 184 9.08 -13.28 -9.91
C ALA A 184 9.49 -11.96 -9.25
N GLY A 185 8.65 -11.41 -8.36
CA GLY A 185 8.98 -10.23 -7.54
C GLY A 185 10.21 -10.45 -6.68
N ILE A 186 10.25 -11.55 -5.91
CA ILE A 186 11.40 -11.91 -5.07
C ILE A 186 12.68 -12.05 -5.91
N ILE A 187 12.61 -12.77 -7.04
CA ILE A 187 13.76 -13.01 -7.93
C ILE A 187 14.24 -11.71 -8.57
N ALA A 188 13.32 -10.82 -8.99
CA ALA A 188 13.67 -9.54 -9.57
C ALA A 188 14.43 -8.66 -8.58
N PHE A 189 13.93 -8.54 -7.34
CA PHE A 189 14.59 -7.77 -6.29
C PHE A 189 15.96 -8.34 -5.93
N LEU A 190 16.07 -9.67 -5.80
CA LEU A 190 17.35 -10.35 -5.63
C LEU A 190 18.33 -10.07 -6.79
N SER A 191 17.83 -10.10 -8.02
CA SER A 191 18.64 -9.88 -9.22
C SER A 191 19.16 -8.45 -9.29
N VAL A 192 18.31 -7.46 -8.98
CA VAL A 192 18.72 -6.05 -8.87
C VAL A 192 19.76 -5.89 -7.76
N GLU A 193 19.52 -6.44 -6.57
CA GLU A 193 20.49 -6.37 -5.48
C GLU A 193 21.85 -6.94 -5.86
N LYS A 194 21.84 -8.14 -6.47
CA LYS A 194 23.05 -8.84 -6.91
C LYS A 194 23.77 -8.08 -8.03
N LEU A 195 23.05 -7.57 -9.01
CA LEU A 195 23.62 -6.77 -10.10
C LEU A 195 24.29 -5.50 -9.56
N VAL A 196 23.61 -4.77 -8.67
CA VAL A 196 24.18 -3.55 -8.09
C VAL A 196 25.43 -3.87 -7.25
N ARG A 197 25.44 -4.98 -6.50
CA ARG A 197 26.65 -5.45 -5.79
C ARG A 197 27.79 -5.79 -6.74
N LEU A 198 27.51 -6.43 -7.87
CA LEU A 198 28.53 -6.75 -8.89
C LEU A 198 29.10 -5.48 -9.54
N LEU A 199 28.24 -4.52 -9.90
CA LEU A 199 28.65 -3.25 -10.50
C LEU A 199 29.48 -2.40 -9.53
N LYS A 200 29.13 -2.38 -8.24
CA LYS A 200 29.91 -1.69 -7.20
C LYS A 200 31.19 -2.45 -6.81
N GLY A 201 31.23 -3.77 -7.00
CA GLY A 201 32.35 -4.64 -6.66
C GLY A 201 33.49 -4.67 -7.69
N GLY A 202 33.39 -3.96 -8.82
CA GLY A 202 34.36 -4.04 -9.94
C GLY A 202 35.59 -3.13 -9.85
N HIS A 203 35.75 -2.28 -8.82
CA HIS A 203 36.86 -1.31 -8.73
C HIS A 203 37.56 -1.25 -7.37
N THR A 204 37.92 -2.41 -6.81
CA THR A 204 38.89 -2.47 -5.70
C THR A 204 40.08 -3.33 -6.08
N HIS A 205 40.93 -2.84 -6.97
CA HIS A 205 42.32 -3.29 -7.02
C HIS A 205 43.09 -2.59 -5.90
N SER A 206 43.29 -3.30 -4.79
CA SER A 206 44.27 -2.91 -3.78
C SER A 206 45.67 -3.08 -4.39
N HIS A 207 46.32 -1.99 -4.78
CA HIS A 207 47.77 -1.97 -4.83
C HIS A 207 48.29 -1.59 -3.45
N SER A 208 48.66 -2.63 -2.70
CA SER A 208 49.59 -2.51 -1.58
C SER A 208 50.99 -2.37 -2.15
N ALA A 209 51.57 -1.16 -2.12
CA ALA A 209 53.00 -0.96 -1.95
C ALA A 209 53.36 0.52 -1.71
N SER A 210 54.06 0.71 -0.60
CA SER A 210 55.04 1.75 -0.29
C SER A 210 54.65 3.20 0.05
N THR A 211 55.17 3.57 1.23
CA THR A 211 55.78 4.83 1.67
C THR A 211 54.93 5.87 2.39
N GLU A 212 55.22 5.96 3.69
CA GLU A 212 55.09 7.14 4.53
C GLU A 212 55.49 8.42 3.79
N LYS A 213 54.62 9.44 3.79
CA LYS A 213 55.00 10.83 4.04
C LYS A 213 53.84 11.59 4.69
N VAL A 214 54.12 12.09 5.89
CA VAL A 214 53.41 13.17 6.58
C VAL A 214 53.34 14.40 5.67
N LYS A 215 52.14 14.93 5.41
CA LYS A 215 51.90 16.38 5.20
C LYS A 215 50.46 16.76 5.56
N ASP A 216 50.36 17.66 6.53
CA ASP A 216 49.24 18.56 6.76
C ASP A 216 48.75 19.21 5.46
N LYS A 217 47.44 19.17 5.23
CA LYS A 217 46.71 20.20 4.48
C LYS A 217 45.23 20.14 4.82
N LYS A 218 44.76 21.20 5.50
CA LYS A 218 43.36 21.63 5.54
C LYS A 218 42.82 21.69 4.10
N ASN A 219 42.04 20.71 3.71
CA ASN A 219 41.09 20.83 2.62
C ASN A 219 39.70 20.57 3.21
N LYS A 220 38.86 21.60 3.18
CA LYS A 220 37.42 21.47 3.35
C LYS A 220 36.92 20.58 2.22
N THR A 221 36.80 19.28 2.49
CA THR A 221 36.04 18.40 1.61
C THR A 221 34.59 18.89 1.60
N PRO A 222 33.96 19.08 0.43
CA PRO A 222 32.51 19.23 0.38
C PRO A 222 31.88 17.99 1.05
N PRO A 223 30.68 18.10 1.63
CA PRO A 223 30.06 16.97 2.30
C PRO A 223 29.98 15.84 1.27
N LYS A 224 30.65 14.72 1.54
CA LYS A 224 30.49 13.51 0.75
C LYS A 224 29.01 13.16 0.83
N ASP A 225 28.30 13.31 -0.29
CA ASP A 225 26.97 12.74 -0.42
C ASP A 225 27.10 11.26 -0.04
N THR A 226 26.51 10.91 1.11
CA THR A 226 26.59 9.55 1.62
C THR A 226 25.85 8.68 0.62
N GLU A 227 26.57 7.75 0.01
CA GLU A 227 26.02 6.85 -0.99
C GLU A 227 24.93 5.99 -0.33
N ILE A 228 23.72 6.01 -0.89
CA ILE A 228 22.57 5.27 -0.32
C ILE A 228 22.86 3.77 -0.45
N LYS A 229 22.66 3.02 0.64
CA LYS A 229 22.71 1.54 0.62
C LYS A 229 21.71 0.98 -0.40
N ILE A 230 22.02 -0.17 -0.98
CA ILE A 230 21.17 -0.82 -2.00
C ILE A 230 19.74 -1.05 -1.50
N ALA A 231 19.60 -1.44 -0.23
CA ALA A 231 18.31 -1.59 0.45
C ALA A 231 17.40 -0.36 0.32
N GLY A 232 17.95 0.86 0.36
CA GLY A 232 17.16 2.09 0.20
C GLY A 232 16.61 2.28 -1.21
N TYR A 233 17.35 1.86 -2.25
CA TYR A 233 16.85 1.90 -3.63
C TYR A 233 15.80 0.82 -3.89
N LEU A 234 16.02 -0.38 -3.36
CA LEU A 234 15.04 -1.46 -3.48
C LEU A 234 13.75 -1.09 -2.75
N ASN A 235 13.85 -0.45 -1.58
CA ASN A 235 12.69 0.08 -0.86
C ASN A 235 11.87 1.03 -1.74
N LEU A 236 12.51 2.04 -2.36
CA LEU A 236 11.83 2.99 -3.24
C LEU A 236 11.18 2.31 -4.46
N ALA A 237 11.78 1.24 -4.98
CA ALA A 237 11.20 0.49 -6.10
C ALA A 237 9.96 -0.31 -5.67
N ALA A 238 10.00 -0.92 -4.49
CA ALA A 238 8.84 -1.61 -3.94
C ALA A 238 7.70 -0.62 -3.64
N ASP A 239 8.03 0.46 -2.96
CA ASP A 239 7.12 1.56 -2.64
C ASP A 239 6.46 2.14 -3.90
N PHE A 240 7.25 2.47 -4.93
CA PHE A 240 6.70 2.92 -6.22
C PHE A 240 5.68 1.94 -6.82
N THR A 241 5.95 0.64 -6.74
CA THR A 241 5.08 -0.39 -7.33
C THR A 241 3.80 -0.56 -6.51
N HIS A 242 3.89 -0.46 -5.19
CA HIS A 242 2.74 -0.47 -4.28
C HIS A 242 1.87 0.77 -4.44
N ASN A 243 2.49 1.95 -4.44
CA ASN A 243 1.81 3.21 -4.73
C ASN A 243 1.09 3.14 -6.10
N PHE A 244 1.71 2.50 -7.10
CA PHE A 244 1.05 2.25 -8.38
C PHE A 244 -0.20 1.35 -8.27
N THR A 245 -0.16 0.29 -7.45
CA THR A 245 -1.35 -0.55 -7.22
C THR A 245 -2.45 0.17 -6.46
N ASP A 246 -2.09 1.01 -5.50
CA ASP A 246 -3.06 1.87 -4.78
C ASP A 246 -3.71 2.86 -5.74
N GLY A 247 -2.91 3.44 -6.62
CA GLY A 247 -3.37 4.28 -7.70
C GLY A 247 -4.40 3.56 -8.59
N LEU A 248 -4.11 2.32 -8.99
CA LEU A 248 -5.05 1.49 -9.76
C LEU A 248 -6.36 1.26 -8.99
N ALA A 249 -6.28 0.93 -7.71
CA ALA A 249 -7.43 0.68 -6.85
C ALA A 249 -8.32 1.94 -6.69
N ILE A 250 -7.71 3.12 -6.48
CA ILE A 250 -8.43 4.40 -6.42
C ILE A 250 -9.14 4.68 -7.74
N GLY A 251 -8.42 4.57 -8.86
CA GLY A 251 -8.99 4.84 -10.18
C GLY A 251 -10.17 3.91 -10.51
N ALA A 252 -10.01 2.61 -10.24
CA ALA A 252 -11.07 1.62 -10.43
C ALA A 252 -12.28 1.88 -9.51
N SER A 253 -12.04 2.24 -8.25
CA SER A 253 -13.11 2.51 -7.28
C SER A 253 -13.94 3.74 -7.62
N TYR A 254 -13.31 4.83 -8.10
CA TYR A 254 -14.06 6.01 -8.56
C TYR A 254 -14.83 5.77 -9.87
N LEU A 255 -14.37 4.86 -10.73
CA LEU A 255 -15.15 4.39 -11.88
C LEU A 255 -16.38 3.57 -11.43
N ALA A 256 -16.24 2.76 -10.38
CA ALA A 256 -17.36 2.01 -9.80
C ALA A 256 -18.36 2.93 -9.07
N GLY A 257 -17.89 4.04 -8.50
CA GLY A 257 -18.74 5.10 -7.97
C GLY A 257 -18.05 5.96 -6.91
N ASN A 258 -18.52 7.19 -6.72
CA ASN A 258 -17.87 8.15 -5.82
C ASN A 258 -17.76 7.67 -4.36
N SER A 259 -18.79 6.99 -3.84
CA SER A 259 -18.75 6.45 -2.47
C SER A 259 -17.69 5.36 -2.30
N PHE A 260 -17.54 4.48 -3.30
CA PHE A 260 -16.50 3.45 -3.32
C PHE A 260 -15.11 4.11 -3.41
N GLY A 261 -14.95 5.07 -4.32
CA GLY A 261 -13.71 5.85 -4.43
C GLY A 261 -13.27 6.51 -3.12
N VAL A 262 -14.19 7.17 -2.40
CA VAL A 262 -13.89 7.80 -1.10
C VAL A 262 -13.53 6.75 -0.05
N LEU A 263 -14.25 5.63 0.03
CA LEU A 263 -13.94 4.57 0.99
C LEU A 263 -12.55 3.97 0.72
N THR A 264 -12.26 3.60 -0.52
CA THR A 264 -10.94 3.10 -0.94
C THR A 264 -9.83 4.11 -0.63
N THR A 265 -10.07 5.40 -0.88
CA THR A 265 -9.11 6.47 -0.54
C THR A 265 -8.80 6.50 0.95
N ILE A 266 -9.83 6.40 1.80
CA ILE A 266 -9.66 6.41 3.26
C ILE A 266 -8.90 5.18 3.71
N THR A 267 -9.24 4.00 3.20
CA THR A 267 -8.55 2.76 3.57
C THR A 267 -7.08 2.80 3.16
N ILE A 268 -6.79 3.23 1.92
CA ILE A 268 -5.42 3.36 1.45
C ILE A 268 -4.63 4.36 2.30
N LEU A 269 -5.23 5.51 2.60
CA LEU A 269 -4.59 6.49 3.48
C LEU A 269 -4.23 5.91 4.86
N LEU A 270 -5.06 4.99 5.38
CA LEU A 270 -4.82 4.36 6.69
C LEU A 270 -3.66 3.37 6.67
N HIS A 271 -3.41 2.64 5.58
CA HIS A 271 -2.23 1.76 5.47
C HIS A 271 -0.97 2.50 4.96
N GLU A 272 -1.14 3.53 4.16
CA GLU A 272 -0.02 4.27 3.57
C GLU A 272 0.77 5.07 4.62
N VAL A 273 0.09 5.69 5.58
CA VAL A 273 0.76 6.46 6.64
C VAL A 273 1.75 5.59 7.45
N PRO A 274 1.37 4.41 7.93
CA PRO A 274 2.30 3.46 8.52
C PRO A 274 3.44 2.99 7.60
N HIS A 275 3.14 2.67 6.34
CA HIS A 275 4.14 2.22 5.35
C HIS A 275 5.20 3.31 5.14
N GLU A 276 4.77 4.54 4.91
CA GLU A 276 5.63 5.70 4.68
C GLU A 276 6.53 6.04 5.88
N ILE A 277 6.07 5.78 7.12
CA ILE A 277 6.91 5.89 8.33
C ILE A 277 7.99 4.80 8.34
N GLY A 278 7.65 3.60 7.90
CA GLY A 278 8.59 2.47 7.80
C GLY A 278 9.64 2.69 6.72
N ASP A 279 9.21 3.11 5.55
CA ASP A 279 10.05 3.40 4.39
C ASP A 279 11.00 4.56 4.67
N PHE A 280 10.50 5.58 5.36
CA PHE A 280 11.33 6.65 5.87
C PHE A 280 12.41 6.14 6.83
N ALA A 281 12.08 5.21 7.73
CA ALA A 281 13.06 4.58 8.61
C ALA A 281 14.12 3.79 7.81
N ILE A 282 13.72 3.06 6.77
CA ILE A 282 14.63 2.31 5.89
C ILE A 282 15.57 3.25 5.11
N LEU A 283 15.07 4.38 4.61
CA LEU A 283 15.89 5.38 3.91
C LEU A 283 16.89 6.07 4.84
N ILE A 284 16.47 6.45 6.05
CA ILE A 284 17.38 7.01 7.07
C ILE A 284 18.48 5.99 7.43
N GLN A 285 18.11 4.73 7.63
CA GLN A 285 19.06 3.64 7.90
C GLN A 285 20.01 3.38 6.72
N SER A 286 19.52 3.62 5.49
CA SER A 286 20.29 3.49 4.25
C SER A 286 21.24 4.66 3.98
N GLY A 287 21.26 5.68 4.85
CA GLY A 287 22.20 6.81 4.79
C GLY A 287 21.60 8.09 4.20
N CYS A 288 20.29 8.14 3.93
CA CYS A 288 19.64 9.37 3.50
C CYS A 288 19.56 10.40 4.63
N SER A 289 19.70 11.68 4.29
CA SER A 289 19.27 12.75 5.18
C SER A 289 17.75 12.81 5.24
N ARG A 290 17.19 13.36 6.32
CA ARG A 290 15.73 13.55 6.48
C ARG A 290 15.07 14.19 5.27
N LYS A 291 15.60 15.31 4.79
CA LYS A 291 15.06 16.01 3.61
C LYS A 291 15.14 15.17 2.34
N LYS A 292 16.23 14.42 2.17
CA LYS A 292 16.43 13.55 1.01
C LYS A 292 15.46 12.37 1.04
N ALA A 293 15.30 11.71 2.19
CA ALA A 293 14.36 10.61 2.36
C ALA A 293 12.92 11.05 2.04
N MET A 294 12.47 12.19 2.61
CA MET A 294 11.15 12.74 2.32
C MET A 294 10.94 13.08 0.84
N LEU A 295 11.96 13.61 0.15
CA LEU A 295 11.86 13.91 -1.28
C LEU A 295 11.82 12.63 -2.13
N LEU A 296 12.58 11.60 -1.76
CA LEU A 296 12.61 10.32 -2.47
C LEU A 296 11.28 9.58 -2.35
N GLN A 297 10.63 9.62 -1.18
CA GLN A 297 9.25 9.12 -1.02
C GLN A 297 8.26 9.92 -1.86
N LEU A 298 8.36 11.26 -1.91
CA LEU A 298 7.45 12.03 -2.79
C LEU A 298 7.61 11.66 -4.29
N ILE A 299 8.74 11.11 -4.71
CA ILE A 299 8.92 10.65 -6.10
C ILE A 299 8.10 9.37 -6.37
N THR A 300 7.84 8.53 -5.37
CA THR A 300 7.05 7.29 -5.55
C THR A 300 5.57 7.57 -5.79
N ALA A 301 5.08 8.76 -5.41
CA ALA A 301 3.75 9.30 -5.79
C ALA A 301 3.47 9.32 -7.30
N VAL A 302 4.53 9.39 -8.12
CA VAL A 302 4.40 9.27 -9.59
C VAL A 302 3.83 7.91 -9.98
N GLY A 303 4.18 6.86 -9.23
CA GLY A 303 3.62 5.51 -9.38
C GLY A 303 2.11 5.54 -9.16
N ALA A 304 1.64 6.12 -8.06
CA ALA A 304 0.22 6.22 -7.76
C ALA A 304 -0.56 6.98 -8.84
N LEU A 305 -0.06 8.13 -9.28
CA LEU A 305 -0.69 8.89 -10.37
C LEU A 305 -0.73 8.10 -11.69
N ALA A 306 0.33 7.35 -12.00
CA ALA A 306 0.37 6.51 -13.19
C ALA A 306 -0.65 5.37 -13.09
N GLY A 307 -0.76 4.72 -11.93
CA GLY A 307 -1.75 3.68 -11.66
C GLY A 307 -3.18 4.20 -11.80
N THR A 308 -3.50 5.33 -11.16
CA THR A 308 -4.83 5.95 -11.28
C THR A 308 -5.16 6.33 -12.71
N SER A 309 -4.21 6.93 -13.43
CA SER A 309 -4.41 7.29 -14.84
C SER A 309 -4.65 6.05 -15.70
N LEU A 310 -3.90 4.96 -15.46
CA LEU A 310 -4.08 3.71 -16.19
C LEU A 310 -5.44 3.06 -15.92
N ALA A 311 -5.88 3.03 -14.66
CA ALA A 311 -7.20 2.52 -14.32
C ALA A 311 -8.32 3.35 -14.98
N LEU A 312 -8.21 4.68 -14.97
CA LEU A 312 -9.20 5.57 -15.58
C LEU A 312 -9.26 5.44 -17.11
N ILE A 313 -8.11 5.30 -17.79
CA ILE A 313 -8.06 5.11 -19.25
C ILE A 313 -8.54 3.70 -19.62
N GLY A 314 -8.15 2.70 -18.82
CA GLY A 314 -8.46 1.29 -19.06
C GLY A 314 -9.85 0.84 -18.58
N GLY A 315 -10.68 1.74 -18.06
CA GLY A 315 -12.03 1.42 -17.59
C GLY A 315 -12.06 0.55 -16.32
N GLY A 316 -11.06 0.66 -15.45
CA GLY A 316 -10.94 -0.12 -14.21
C GLY A 316 -10.04 -1.35 -14.37
N SER A 317 -8.88 -1.17 -15.02
CA SER A 317 -8.01 -2.22 -15.57
C SER A 317 -7.67 -3.39 -14.61
N ALA A 318 -8.56 -4.38 -14.54
CA ALA A 318 -8.37 -5.63 -13.80
C ALA A 318 -7.12 -6.41 -14.27
N GLY A 319 -6.74 -6.28 -15.55
CA GLY A 319 -5.58 -6.97 -16.12
C GLY A 319 -4.21 -6.50 -15.61
N ALA A 320 -4.11 -5.30 -15.03
CA ALA A 320 -2.86 -4.86 -14.40
C ALA A 320 -2.72 -5.41 -12.97
N ALA A 321 -3.84 -5.48 -12.23
CA ALA A 321 -3.86 -5.97 -10.85
C ALA A 321 -3.41 -7.44 -10.74
N THR A 322 -3.77 -8.29 -11.71
CA THR A 322 -3.50 -9.75 -11.71
C THR A 322 -2.02 -10.13 -11.60
N TRP A 323 -1.10 -9.27 -12.04
CA TRP A 323 0.34 -9.54 -11.96
C TRP A 323 1.08 -8.52 -11.09
N VAL A 324 0.66 -7.26 -11.06
CA VAL A 324 1.38 -6.22 -10.29
C VAL A 324 1.24 -6.45 -8.79
N LEU A 325 0.05 -6.79 -8.29
CA LEU A 325 -0.18 -7.05 -6.86
C LEU A 325 0.70 -8.19 -6.33
N PRO A 326 0.68 -9.41 -6.91
CA PRO A 326 1.54 -10.49 -6.43
C PRO A 326 3.03 -10.19 -6.62
N PHE A 327 3.41 -9.53 -7.72
CA PHE A 327 4.79 -9.09 -7.92
C PHE A 327 5.27 -8.15 -6.80
N THR A 328 4.44 -7.18 -6.42
CA THR A 328 4.72 -6.22 -5.34
C THR A 328 4.84 -6.92 -3.99
N ALA A 329 3.93 -7.87 -3.70
CA ALA A 329 4.01 -8.69 -2.49
C ALA A 329 5.34 -9.45 -2.41
N GLY A 330 5.83 -9.99 -3.53
CA GLY A 330 7.16 -10.60 -3.62
C GLY A 330 8.29 -9.62 -3.28
N GLY A 331 8.21 -8.38 -3.77
CA GLY A 331 9.14 -7.30 -3.43
C GLY A 331 9.13 -6.99 -1.93
N PHE A 332 7.96 -6.81 -1.32
CA PHE A 332 7.81 -6.55 0.12
C PHE A 332 8.33 -7.69 0.99
N ILE A 333 8.06 -8.94 0.62
CA ILE A 333 8.65 -10.11 1.30
C ILE A 333 10.18 -10.04 1.25
N TYR A 334 10.76 -9.72 0.09
CA TYR A 334 12.22 -9.60 -0.06
C TYR A 334 12.80 -8.48 0.82
N ILE A 335 12.22 -7.27 0.77
CA ILE A 335 12.68 -6.13 1.59
C ILE A 335 12.62 -6.49 3.08
N ALA A 336 11.48 -6.98 3.55
CA ALA A 336 11.31 -7.33 4.96
C ALA A 336 12.31 -8.40 5.41
N THR A 337 12.43 -9.50 4.66
CA THR A 337 13.20 -10.68 5.09
C THR A 337 14.71 -10.58 4.83
N VAL A 338 15.13 -9.92 3.75
CA VAL A 338 16.54 -9.86 3.33
C VAL A 338 17.20 -8.52 3.66
N SER A 339 16.45 -7.42 3.65
CA SER A 339 17.00 -6.09 3.92
C SER A 339 16.78 -5.61 5.35
N VAL A 340 15.60 -5.84 5.94
CA VAL A 340 15.23 -5.25 7.24
C VAL A 340 15.49 -6.18 8.42
N ILE A 341 14.95 -7.40 8.40
CA ILE A 341 15.09 -8.35 9.53
C ILE A 341 16.55 -8.64 9.88
N PRO A 342 17.49 -8.88 8.94
CA PRO A 342 18.89 -9.13 9.29
C PRO A 342 19.53 -7.95 10.05
N GLU A 343 19.22 -6.71 9.67
CA GLU A 343 19.69 -5.50 10.35
C GLU A 343 19.09 -5.36 11.77
N LEU A 344 17.84 -5.81 11.98
CA LEU A 344 17.23 -5.88 13.30
C LEU A 344 17.98 -6.85 14.21
N LEU A 345 18.31 -8.03 13.68
CA LEU A 345 19.04 -9.07 14.40
C LEU A 345 20.49 -8.65 14.74
N GLU A 346 21.11 -7.79 13.93
CA GLU A 346 22.48 -7.34 14.16
C GLU A 346 22.60 -6.37 15.35
N GLY A 347 23.32 -6.75 16.41
CA GLY A 347 23.61 -5.87 17.56
C GLY A 347 22.47 -5.71 18.57
N SER A 348 21.36 -6.46 18.45
CA SER A 348 20.29 -6.52 19.46
C SER A 348 20.66 -7.45 20.61
N THR A 349 21.58 -7.01 21.49
CA THR A 349 22.10 -7.83 22.60
C THR A 349 21.27 -7.76 23.89
N LYS A 350 20.33 -6.82 23.99
CA LYS A 350 19.49 -6.63 25.19
C LYS A 350 18.09 -7.19 24.98
N LEU A 351 17.67 -8.10 25.86
CA LEU A 351 16.35 -8.74 25.82
C LEU A 351 15.19 -7.71 25.80
N SER A 352 15.28 -6.64 26.61
CA SER A 352 14.26 -5.58 26.62
C SER A 352 14.11 -4.84 25.28
N GLN A 353 15.19 -4.72 24.52
CA GLN A 353 15.14 -4.09 23.19
C GLN A 353 14.54 -5.07 22.17
N SER A 354 14.98 -6.32 22.19
CA SER A 354 14.41 -7.38 21.33
C SER A 354 12.91 -7.54 21.56
N LEU A 355 12.43 -7.50 22.80
CA LEU A 355 11.00 -7.56 23.10
C LEU A 355 10.22 -6.39 22.48
N LYS A 356 10.78 -5.16 22.52
CA LYS A 356 10.15 -4.00 21.88
C LYS A 356 10.10 -4.15 20.36
N GLU A 357 11.18 -4.66 19.74
CA GLU A 357 11.25 -4.91 18.31
C GLU A 357 10.20 -5.97 17.89
N ILE A 358 10.11 -7.09 18.60
CA ILE A 358 9.09 -8.12 18.34
C ILE A 358 7.68 -7.58 18.54
N SER A 359 7.42 -6.86 19.64
CA SER A 359 6.11 -6.24 19.86
C SER A 359 5.75 -5.23 18.77
N ALA A 360 6.71 -4.46 18.28
CA ALA A 360 6.50 -3.51 17.18
C ALA A 360 6.22 -4.22 15.85
N LEU A 361 6.95 -5.30 15.55
CA LEU A 361 6.67 -6.14 14.38
C LEU A 361 5.26 -6.73 14.43
N LEU A 362 4.86 -7.32 15.55
CA LEU A 362 3.50 -7.84 15.74
C LEU A 362 2.45 -6.73 15.65
N CYS A 363 2.74 -5.54 16.15
CA CYS A 363 1.86 -4.38 16.01
C CYS A 363 1.68 -3.97 14.55
N GLY A 364 2.74 -4.02 13.73
CA GLY A 364 2.66 -3.77 12.28
C GLY A 364 1.77 -4.78 11.57
N VAL A 365 1.96 -6.07 11.85
CA VAL A 365 1.11 -7.15 11.30
C VAL A 365 -0.34 -6.99 11.74
N TYR A 366 -0.57 -6.74 13.03
CA TYR A 366 -1.92 -6.57 13.58
C TYR A 366 -2.65 -5.37 12.97
N MET A 367 -1.94 -4.28 12.70
CA MET A 367 -2.52 -3.13 12.03
C MET A 367 -2.99 -3.50 10.61
N MET A 368 -2.22 -4.30 9.85
CA MET A 368 -2.68 -4.81 8.56
C MET A 368 -3.89 -5.74 8.67
N VAL A 369 -3.96 -6.57 9.72
CA VAL A 369 -5.16 -7.38 10.01
C VAL A 369 -6.39 -6.49 10.25
N LEU A 370 -6.23 -5.35 10.93
CA LEU A 370 -7.35 -4.42 11.15
C LEU A 370 -7.79 -3.80 9.83
N ILE A 371 -6.85 -3.31 9.02
CA ILE A 371 -7.15 -2.67 7.74
C ILE A 371 -7.85 -3.64 6.79
N ALA A 372 -7.34 -4.86 6.66
CA ALA A 372 -7.94 -5.91 5.84
C ALA A 372 -9.34 -6.37 6.32
N LYS A 373 -9.76 -6.00 7.54
CA LYS A 373 -11.14 -6.23 8.02
C LYS A 373 -12.08 -5.04 7.74
N PHE A 374 -11.53 -3.87 7.47
CA PHE A 374 -12.29 -2.66 7.18
C PHE A 374 -12.52 -2.45 5.67
N GLU A 375 -11.67 -3.03 4.82
CA GLU A 375 -11.95 -3.29 3.40
C GLU A 375 -12.99 -4.38 3.21
#